data_AF-A0AAE4MIB6-F1
#
_entry.id   AF-A0AAE4MIB6-F1
#
_cell.length_a   1.000
_cell.length_b   1.000
_cell.length_c   1.000
_cell.angle_alpha   90.00
_cell.angle_beta   90.00
_cell.angle_gamma   90.00
#
_symmetry.space_group_name_H-M   'P 1'
#
loop_
_entity.id
_entity.type
_entity.pdbx_description
1 polymer ?
#
loop_
_entity_poly.entity_id
_entity_poly.type
_entity_poly.pdbx_seq_one_letter_code
_entity_poly.pdbx_strand_id
1 'polypeptide(L)'
;MKKIDHNYWIGEYEGKDADLCNPDLRLAMQELYGCKGFDFGKTNGEFYDKDRKNHYRSDGYSTYTILDGNYVSKMPFRQKAVENNRELSDRCYFLAGTIAGELFFPCRQLLKRETMNQARGRHRDVNDMVHQTLENIKKYYAKECGDYPLKETIERYGYFFDRFASFDEYIEYNLLQDYELLPKKFPTNENELVEFWEKSIEFLEARSKRIEEYAKQNNLLDE
;
A
#
# COMPACT_ATOMS: atom_id res chain seq x y z
N MET A 1 -14.51 11.50 -18.30
CA MET A 1 -13.55 11.27 -17.21
C MET A 1 -13.76 12.37 -16.19
N LYS A 2 -14.09 12.03 -14.94
CA LYS A 2 -13.93 13.01 -13.86
C LYS A 2 -12.43 13.25 -13.76
N LYS A 3 -12.03 14.50 -13.60
CA LYS A 3 -10.63 14.88 -13.37
C LYS A 3 -10.39 14.88 -11.86
N ILE A 4 -9.16 14.63 -11.45
CA ILE A 4 -8.77 14.49 -10.05
C ILE A 4 -8.58 15.90 -9.48
N ASP A 5 -9.46 16.33 -8.58
CA ASP A 5 -9.25 17.57 -7.81
C ASP A 5 -8.17 17.33 -6.73
N HIS A 6 -7.27 18.30 -6.64
CA HIS A 6 -6.12 18.37 -5.75
C HIS A 6 -6.46 18.21 -4.25
N ASN A 7 -7.73 18.41 -3.87
CA ASN A 7 -8.24 18.26 -2.50
C ASN A 7 -8.75 16.84 -2.17
N TYR A 8 -8.94 15.96 -3.15
CA TYR A 8 -9.45 14.59 -2.94
C TYR A 8 -8.42 13.59 -2.38
N TRP A 9 -7.25 14.09 -2.02
CA TRP A 9 -6.12 13.32 -1.52
C TRP A 9 -6.15 13.11 -0.02
N ILE A 10 -7.20 13.59 0.65
CA ILE A 10 -7.26 13.73 2.10
C ILE A 10 -8.61 13.21 2.57
N GLY A 11 -8.66 11.94 2.98
CA GLY A 11 -9.77 11.50 3.82
C GLY A 11 -9.52 12.00 5.24
N GLU A 12 -10.40 12.83 5.80
CA GLU A 12 -10.42 13.04 7.24
C GLU A 12 -10.62 11.69 7.92
N TYR A 13 -9.59 11.25 8.64
CA TYR A 13 -9.54 9.94 9.27
C TYR A 13 -9.94 10.06 10.74
N GLU A 14 -11.25 9.99 11.02
CA GLU A 14 -11.77 9.74 12.39
C GLU A 14 -11.51 8.27 12.82
N GLY A 15 -10.30 7.74 12.56
CA GLY A 15 -9.86 6.42 13.02
C GLY A 15 -10.62 5.20 12.45
N LYS A 16 -11.18 5.29 11.24
CA LYS A 16 -11.80 4.14 10.54
C LYS A 16 -10.76 3.43 9.65
N ASP A 17 -11.16 2.60 8.67
CA ASP A 17 -10.26 1.86 7.76
C ASP A 17 -10.31 2.47 6.35
N ALA A 18 -9.15 2.90 5.79
CA ALA A 18 -9.03 3.77 4.59
C ALA A 18 -9.76 3.16 3.40
N ASP A 19 -9.54 1.86 3.27
CA ASP A 19 -10.21 0.89 2.42
C ASP A 19 -11.75 0.99 2.41
N LEU A 20 -12.37 1.19 3.58
CA LEU A 20 -13.82 1.19 3.75
C LEU A 20 -14.45 2.57 3.55
N CYS A 21 -13.71 3.64 3.84
CA CYS A 21 -14.31 4.96 4.06
C CYS A 21 -13.96 6.01 3.00
N ASN A 22 -12.99 5.77 2.10
CA ASN A 22 -12.60 6.75 1.08
C ASN A 22 -12.91 6.27 -0.36
N PRO A 23 -14.11 6.55 -0.89
CA PRO A 23 -14.45 6.27 -2.29
C PRO A 23 -13.61 7.07 -3.30
N ASP A 24 -13.12 8.25 -2.92
CA ASP A 24 -12.39 9.14 -3.84
C ASP A 24 -10.93 8.68 -4.02
N LEU A 25 -10.30 8.16 -2.97
CA LEU A 25 -8.99 7.48 -3.02
C LEU A 25 -8.99 6.32 -4.03
N ARG A 26 -10.07 5.55 -4.07
CA ARG A 26 -10.23 4.42 -4.99
C ARG A 26 -10.34 4.86 -6.45
N LEU A 27 -11.08 5.94 -6.71
CA LEU A 27 -11.18 6.53 -8.05
C LEU A 27 -9.83 7.07 -8.50
N ALA A 28 -9.13 7.81 -7.63
CA ALA A 28 -7.79 8.34 -7.92
C ALA A 28 -6.79 7.21 -8.24
N MET A 29 -6.83 6.08 -7.51
CA MET A 29 -6.02 4.91 -7.84
C MET A 29 -6.38 4.32 -9.20
N GLN A 30 -7.67 4.16 -9.49
CA GLN A 30 -8.10 3.64 -10.80
C GLN A 30 -7.67 4.52 -11.96
N GLU A 31 -7.72 5.84 -11.80
CA GLU A 31 -7.27 6.78 -12.82
C GLU A 31 -5.75 6.76 -12.96
N LEU A 32 -4.99 6.77 -11.85
CA LEU A 32 -3.54 6.69 -11.85
C LEU A 32 -3.01 5.40 -12.51
N TYR A 33 -3.57 4.25 -12.17
CA TYR A 33 -3.11 2.99 -12.73
C TYR A 33 -3.74 2.68 -14.09
N GLY A 34 -4.97 3.14 -14.32
CA GLY A 34 -5.65 3.03 -15.62
C GLY A 34 -4.93 3.80 -16.73
N CYS A 35 -4.43 5.01 -16.46
CA CYS A 35 -3.63 5.75 -17.44
C CYS A 35 -2.25 5.09 -17.70
N LYS A 36 -1.75 4.28 -16.76
CA LYS A 36 -0.60 3.37 -16.96
C LYS A 36 -0.95 2.08 -17.71
N GLY A 37 -2.17 1.98 -18.25
CA GLY A 37 -2.64 0.81 -19.00
C GLY A 37 -3.09 -0.36 -18.12
N PHE A 38 -3.30 -0.17 -16.81
CA PHE A 38 -3.88 -1.23 -16.00
C PHE A 38 -5.35 -1.44 -16.35
N ASP A 39 -5.72 -2.67 -16.69
CA ASP A 39 -7.12 -3.06 -16.80
C ASP A 39 -7.58 -3.68 -15.47
N PHE A 40 -8.37 -2.92 -14.71
CA PHE A 40 -9.06 -3.41 -13.52
C PHE A 40 -10.23 -4.38 -13.86
N GLY A 41 -10.48 -4.65 -15.14
CA GLY A 41 -11.54 -5.54 -15.61
C GLY A 41 -12.94 -4.98 -15.35
N LYS A 42 -13.92 -5.86 -15.15
CA LYS A 42 -15.33 -5.49 -14.86
C LYS A 42 -15.53 -4.83 -13.49
N THR A 43 -14.47 -4.59 -12.71
CA THR A 43 -14.58 -3.91 -11.41
C THR A 43 -14.67 -2.39 -11.63
N ASN A 44 -15.84 -1.93 -12.08
CA ASN A 44 -16.21 -0.51 -12.16
C ASN A 44 -16.24 0.12 -10.75
N GLY A 45 -15.10 0.55 -10.21
CA GLY A 45 -15.05 1.30 -8.94
C GLY A 45 -15.30 0.50 -7.66
N GLU A 46 -15.71 -0.78 -7.74
CA GLU A 46 -16.06 -1.59 -6.57
C GLU A 46 -14.90 -2.53 -6.18
N PHE A 47 -13.98 -2.03 -5.35
CA PHE A 47 -12.97 -2.85 -4.65
C PHE A 47 -13.60 -3.78 -3.58
N TYR A 48 -14.89 -3.60 -3.24
CA TYR A 48 -15.64 -4.34 -2.21
C TYR A 48 -17.03 -4.76 -2.69
N ASP A 49 -17.58 -5.83 -2.09
CA ASP A 49 -18.97 -6.23 -2.31
C ASP A 49 -19.97 -5.31 -1.57
N LYS A 50 -21.21 -5.26 -2.05
CA LYS A 50 -22.31 -4.38 -1.62
C LYS A 50 -22.59 -4.42 -0.11
N ASP A 51 -22.28 -5.53 0.55
CA ASP A 51 -22.58 -5.74 1.97
C ASP A 51 -21.44 -5.35 2.92
N ARG A 52 -20.30 -4.85 2.41
CA ARG A 52 -19.14 -4.35 3.20
C ARG A 52 -18.63 -5.33 4.29
N LYS A 53 -18.99 -6.60 4.17
CA LYS A 53 -18.61 -7.69 5.09
C LYS A 53 -17.98 -8.79 4.26
N ASN A 54 -16.64 -8.84 4.28
CA ASN A 54 -15.81 -9.90 3.72
C ASN A 54 -15.86 -10.12 2.20
N HIS A 55 -14.78 -9.67 1.54
CA HIS A 55 -14.07 -10.36 0.46
C HIS A 55 -14.87 -11.32 -0.44
N TYR A 56 -15.87 -10.88 -1.21
CA TYR A 56 -16.36 -11.72 -2.30
C TYR A 56 -16.91 -10.89 -3.46
N ARG A 57 -16.01 -10.34 -4.27
CA ARG A 57 -16.24 -10.28 -5.71
C ARG A 57 -15.12 -10.98 -6.45
N SER A 58 -15.56 -11.87 -7.34
CA SER A 58 -14.78 -12.69 -8.24
C SER A 58 -13.94 -11.82 -9.17
N ASP A 59 -12.65 -11.65 -8.89
CA ASP A 59 -11.64 -11.08 -9.80
C ASP A 59 -11.33 -9.59 -9.59
N GLY A 60 -11.43 -9.08 -8.35
CA GLY A 60 -11.08 -7.70 -8.00
C GLY A 60 -9.69 -7.50 -7.39
N TYR A 61 -9.41 -6.23 -7.07
CA TYR A 61 -8.23 -5.76 -6.35
C TYR A 61 -8.65 -5.20 -5.00
N SER A 62 -7.72 -5.18 -4.04
CA SER A 62 -7.87 -4.50 -2.75
C SER A 62 -6.70 -3.55 -2.54
N THR A 63 -6.98 -2.43 -1.90
CA THR A 63 -5.97 -1.44 -1.51
C THR A 63 -5.13 -1.95 -0.34
N TYR A 64 -4.00 -1.29 -0.12
CA TYR A 64 -3.02 -1.62 0.90
C TYR A 64 -2.30 -0.35 1.30
N THR A 65 -2.63 0.09 2.51
CA THR A 65 -1.97 1.22 3.17
C THR A 65 -0.54 0.86 3.58
N ILE A 66 0.44 1.53 3.00
CA ILE A 66 1.89 1.50 3.26
C ILE A 66 2.24 1.84 4.74
N LEU A 67 1.27 2.29 5.54
CA LEU A 67 1.46 2.61 6.96
C LEU A 67 1.65 1.38 7.87
N ASP A 68 2.28 1.63 9.03
CA ASP A 68 2.21 0.90 10.29
C ASP A 68 1.81 -0.55 10.13
N GLY A 69 2.82 -1.40 9.92
CA GLY A 69 2.59 -2.82 9.95
C GLY A 69 1.78 -3.21 11.22
N ASN A 70 0.88 -4.19 11.13
CA ASN A 70 0.09 -4.75 12.23
C ASN A 70 0.90 -4.93 13.54
N TYR A 71 2.20 -5.14 13.43
CA TYR A 71 3.15 -5.13 14.53
C TYR A 71 3.19 -3.81 15.33
N VAL A 72 3.39 -2.67 14.66
CA VAL A 72 3.56 -1.35 15.29
C VAL A 72 2.34 -1.01 16.15
N SER A 73 1.14 -1.29 15.64
CA SER A 73 -0.13 -1.03 16.33
C SER A 73 -0.26 -1.73 17.70
N LYS A 74 0.49 -2.83 17.93
CA LYS A 74 0.38 -3.69 19.11
C LYS A 74 1.49 -3.45 20.14
N MET A 75 2.39 -2.50 19.91
CA MET A 75 3.56 -2.30 20.76
C MET A 75 3.22 -1.59 22.09
N PRO A 76 3.78 -2.04 23.23
CA PRO A 76 3.45 -1.48 24.54
C PRO A 76 3.88 -0.03 24.71
N PHE A 77 4.91 0.40 23.97
CA PHE A 77 5.42 1.77 23.98
C PHE A 77 4.70 2.71 22.99
N ARG A 78 3.83 2.18 22.11
CA ARG A 78 3.18 2.98 21.06
C ARG A 78 2.38 4.14 21.64
N GLN A 79 1.55 3.87 22.66
CA GLN A 79 0.71 4.91 23.25
C GLN A 79 1.55 6.11 23.72
N LYS A 80 2.60 5.83 24.49
CA LYS A 80 3.50 6.86 25.00
C LYS A 80 4.27 7.58 23.87
N ALA A 81 4.71 6.85 22.84
CA ALA A 81 5.36 7.45 21.67
C ALA A 81 4.42 8.41 20.93
N VAL A 82 3.15 8.05 20.74
CA VAL A 82 2.12 8.91 20.12
C VAL A 82 1.83 10.13 20.99
N GLU A 83 1.69 9.96 22.30
CA GLU A 83 1.45 11.08 23.23
C GLU A 83 2.61 12.09 23.22
N ASN A 84 3.84 11.61 23.15
CA ASN A 84 5.04 12.45 23.11
C ASN A 84 5.32 13.08 21.74
N ASN A 85 4.80 12.50 20.65
CA ASN A 85 5.12 12.90 19.27
C ASN A 85 3.86 13.00 18.40
N ARG A 86 2.79 13.58 18.96
CA ARG A 86 1.46 13.59 18.31
C ARG A 86 1.49 14.16 16.89
N GLU A 87 2.12 15.32 16.69
CA GLU A 87 2.20 15.96 15.38
C GLU A 87 2.87 15.07 14.33
N LEU A 88 3.97 14.41 14.70
CA LEU A 88 4.68 13.48 13.83
C LEU A 88 3.83 12.25 13.49
N SER A 89 3.18 11.66 14.50
CA SER A 89 2.32 10.50 14.32
C SER A 89 1.12 10.85 13.42
N ASP A 90 0.42 11.94 13.71
CA ASP A 90 -0.72 12.43 12.93
C ASP A 90 -0.32 12.71 11.49
N ARG A 91 0.85 13.32 11.25
CA ARG A 91 1.40 13.54 9.91
C ARG A 91 1.64 12.24 9.16
N CYS A 92 2.20 11.23 9.83
CA CYS A 92 2.43 9.92 9.23
C CYS A 92 1.11 9.25 8.84
N TYR A 93 0.14 9.19 9.77
CA TYR A 93 -1.20 8.64 9.52
C TYR A 93 -1.92 9.35 8.39
N PHE A 94 -1.86 10.69 8.38
CA PHE A 94 -2.42 11.51 7.31
C PHE A 94 -1.84 11.13 5.95
N LEU A 95 -0.51 11.09 5.82
CA LEU A 95 0.16 10.81 4.55
C LEU A 95 -0.16 9.41 4.03
N ALA A 96 -0.33 8.42 4.91
CA ALA A 96 -0.66 7.09 4.44
C ALA A 96 -2.15 6.90 4.12
N GLY A 97 -3.03 7.79 4.59
CA GLY A 97 -4.42 7.85 4.13
C GLY A 97 -4.59 8.47 2.74
N THR A 98 -3.50 8.91 2.11
CA THR A 98 -3.48 9.45 0.73
C THR A 98 -3.15 8.34 -0.28
N ILE A 99 -3.30 8.60 -1.58
CA ILE A 99 -2.87 7.65 -2.64
C ILE A 99 -1.35 7.37 -2.61
N ALA A 100 -0.53 8.28 -2.06
CA ALA A 100 0.88 8.00 -1.82
C ALA A 100 1.10 6.97 -0.70
N GLY A 101 0.11 6.78 0.16
CA GLY A 101 0.03 5.73 1.13
C GLY A 101 -0.51 4.41 0.61
N GLU A 102 -1.02 4.32 -0.61
CA GLU A 102 -1.75 3.13 -1.05
C GLU A 102 -1.06 2.35 -2.17
N LEU A 103 -1.15 1.03 -2.10
CA LEU A 103 -0.85 0.06 -3.15
C LEU A 103 -2.07 -0.81 -3.40
N PHE A 104 -2.02 -1.67 -4.41
CA PHE A 104 -3.10 -2.62 -4.64
C PHE A 104 -2.58 -4.02 -4.96
N PHE A 105 -3.33 -5.02 -4.50
CA PHE A 105 -3.09 -6.44 -4.79
C PHE A 105 -4.37 -7.13 -5.21
N PRO A 106 -4.31 -8.26 -5.94
CA PRO A 106 -5.48 -9.08 -6.19
C PRO A 106 -6.13 -9.54 -4.87
N CYS A 107 -7.45 -9.41 -4.77
CA CYS A 107 -8.17 -9.69 -3.51
C CYS A 107 -8.94 -11.02 -3.54
N ARG A 108 -9.00 -11.70 -4.70
CA ARG A 108 -9.66 -13.01 -4.84
C ARG A 108 -8.80 -14.09 -4.19
N GLN A 109 -9.34 -14.80 -3.20
CA GLN A 109 -8.69 -15.99 -2.67
C GLN A 109 -8.55 -17.07 -3.75
N LEU A 110 -7.31 -17.53 -3.94
CA LEU A 110 -6.99 -18.64 -4.83
C LEU A 110 -6.79 -19.91 -4.02
N LEU A 111 -7.41 -21.01 -4.46
CA LEU A 111 -7.33 -22.32 -3.79
C LEU A 111 -7.78 -22.30 -2.31
N LYS A 112 -8.69 -21.38 -1.94
CA LYS A 112 -9.10 -21.13 -0.55
C LYS A 112 -7.93 -20.79 0.38
N ARG A 113 -6.82 -20.31 -0.17
CA ARG A 113 -5.65 -19.80 0.55
C ARG A 113 -5.74 -18.29 0.73
N GLU A 114 -4.85 -17.80 1.55
CA GLU A 114 -4.73 -16.39 1.94
C GLU A 114 -4.50 -15.49 0.72
N THR A 115 -5.09 -14.30 0.73
CA THR A 115 -4.74 -13.22 -0.20
C THR A 115 -3.37 -12.63 0.12
N MET A 116 -2.80 -11.84 -0.79
CA MET A 116 -1.56 -11.11 -0.52
C MET A 116 -1.68 -10.25 0.75
N ASN A 117 -2.77 -9.49 0.89
CA ASN A 117 -3.02 -8.69 2.09
C ASN A 117 -3.12 -9.54 3.36
N GLN A 118 -3.81 -10.68 3.30
CA GLN A 118 -3.93 -11.57 4.46
C GLN A 118 -2.60 -12.22 4.86
N ALA A 119 -1.80 -12.68 3.88
CA ALA A 119 -0.51 -13.33 4.13
C ALA A 119 0.50 -12.34 4.72
N ARG A 120 0.57 -11.13 4.16
CA ARG A 120 1.43 -10.04 4.62
C ARG A 120 1.17 -9.65 6.08
N GLY A 121 -0.10 -9.59 6.49
CA GLY A 121 -0.46 -9.19 7.85
C GLY A 121 -0.38 -10.29 8.90
N ARG A 122 -0.40 -11.56 8.48
CA ARG A 122 -0.31 -12.71 9.39
C ARG A 122 1.08 -13.30 9.50
N HIS A 123 1.95 -13.11 8.50
CA HIS A 123 3.31 -13.62 8.57
C HIS A 123 4.17 -12.77 9.52
N ARG A 124 4.65 -13.36 10.62
CA ARG A 124 5.41 -12.67 11.69
C ARG A 124 6.64 -11.89 11.20
N ASP A 125 7.32 -12.37 10.15
CA ASP A 125 8.53 -11.71 9.63
C ASP A 125 8.22 -10.59 8.63
N VAL A 126 6.94 -10.43 8.26
CA VAL A 126 6.44 -9.38 7.37
C VAL A 126 5.59 -8.41 8.16
N ASN A 127 4.52 -8.88 8.81
CA ASN A 127 3.73 -8.13 9.77
C ASN A 127 3.24 -6.78 9.21
N ASP A 128 2.80 -6.78 7.95
CA ASP A 128 2.41 -5.59 7.19
C ASP A 128 3.50 -4.53 6.97
N MET A 129 4.78 -4.86 7.19
CA MET A 129 5.88 -3.99 6.79
C MET A 129 6.01 -3.97 5.26
N VAL A 130 5.84 -2.80 4.65
CA VAL A 130 5.98 -2.62 3.20
C VAL A 130 7.39 -2.99 2.71
N HIS A 131 8.46 -2.63 3.44
CA HIS A 131 9.83 -2.99 3.05
C HIS A 131 9.99 -4.50 2.95
N GLN A 132 9.52 -5.25 3.96
CA GLN A 132 9.58 -6.71 3.96
C GLN A 132 8.75 -7.31 2.82
N THR A 133 7.61 -6.69 2.50
CA THR A 133 6.77 -7.12 1.37
C THR A 133 7.51 -6.94 0.05
N LEU A 134 8.14 -5.77 -0.17
CA LEU A 134 8.91 -5.48 -1.38
C LEU A 134 10.14 -6.37 -1.52
N GLU A 135 10.85 -6.67 -0.42
CA GLU A 135 11.97 -7.61 -0.44
C GLU A 135 11.53 -9.01 -0.87
N ASN A 136 10.36 -9.49 -0.42
CA ASN A 136 9.84 -10.79 -0.87
C ASN A 136 9.44 -10.76 -2.37
N ILE A 137 8.90 -9.65 -2.86
CA ILE A 137 8.58 -9.47 -4.29
C ILE A 137 9.88 -9.42 -5.13
N LYS A 138 10.93 -8.76 -4.64
CA LYS A 138 12.25 -8.72 -5.27
C LYS A 138 12.84 -10.12 -5.44
N LYS A 139 12.73 -10.96 -4.40
CA LYS A 139 13.16 -12.37 -4.44
C LYS A 139 12.38 -13.21 -5.45
N TYR A 140 11.08 -12.94 -5.62
CA TYR A 140 10.26 -13.57 -6.65
C TYR A 140 10.80 -13.27 -8.06
N TYR A 141 11.05 -12.00 -8.39
CA TYR A 141 11.61 -11.63 -9.69
C TYR A 141 13.03 -12.15 -9.91
N ALA A 142 13.83 -12.26 -8.85
CA ALA A 142 15.15 -12.87 -8.89
C ALA A 142 15.11 -14.40 -9.06
N LYS A 143 13.92 -15.02 -9.04
CA LYS A 143 13.71 -16.48 -9.09
C LYS A 143 14.50 -17.21 -8.01
N GLU A 144 14.54 -16.65 -6.80
CA GLU A 144 15.31 -17.23 -5.68
C GLU A 144 14.75 -18.62 -5.31
N CYS A 145 15.61 -19.65 -5.37
CA CYS A 145 15.22 -21.03 -5.12
C CYS A 145 14.90 -21.32 -3.64
N GLY A 146 15.44 -20.53 -2.72
CA GLY A 146 15.23 -20.67 -1.27
C GLY A 146 13.80 -20.41 -0.83
N ASP A 147 13.49 -20.75 0.41
CA ASP A 147 12.21 -20.40 1.02
C ASP A 147 12.25 -18.97 1.60
N TYR A 148 11.15 -18.26 1.51
CA TYR A 148 10.99 -16.90 2.05
C TYR A 148 9.51 -16.61 2.38
N PRO A 149 9.24 -15.71 3.35
CA PRO A 149 7.93 -15.53 3.99
C PRO A 149 6.69 -15.54 3.09
N LEU A 150 6.75 -14.87 1.94
CA LEU A 150 5.60 -14.73 1.04
C LEU A 150 5.71 -15.58 -0.23
N LYS A 151 6.72 -16.45 -0.37
CA LYS A 151 7.01 -17.19 -1.62
C LYS A 151 5.79 -17.85 -2.23
N GLU A 152 5.18 -18.80 -1.50
CA GLU A 152 4.00 -19.53 -1.99
C GLU A 152 2.84 -18.60 -2.31
N THR A 153 2.71 -17.48 -1.60
CA THR A 153 1.63 -16.52 -1.82
C THR A 153 1.88 -15.70 -3.08
N ILE A 154 3.09 -15.18 -3.27
CA ILE A 154 3.47 -14.43 -4.47
C ILE A 154 3.38 -15.34 -5.71
N GLU A 155 3.85 -16.58 -5.63
CA GLU A 155 3.75 -17.57 -6.73
C GLU A 155 2.30 -17.86 -7.12
N ARG A 156 1.37 -17.97 -6.16
CA ARG A 156 -0.08 -18.10 -6.46
C ARG A 156 -0.62 -16.90 -7.23
N TYR A 157 -0.11 -15.71 -6.94
CA TYR A 157 -0.46 -14.48 -7.64
C TYR A 157 0.53 -14.14 -8.77
N GLY A 158 1.30 -15.11 -9.28
CA GLY A 158 2.30 -14.89 -10.33
C GLY A 158 1.72 -14.19 -11.55
N TYR A 159 0.50 -14.53 -11.98
CA TYR A 159 -0.20 -13.84 -13.06
C TYR A 159 -0.33 -12.31 -12.89
N PHE A 160 -0.36 -11.81 -11.65
CA PHE A 160 -0.36 -10.38 -11.35
C PHE A 160 1.06 -9.81 -11.45
N PHE A 161 2.03 -10.46 -10.82
CA PHE A 161 3.42 -9.99 -10.80
C PHE A 161 4.09 -10.11 -12.17
N ASP A 162 3.76 -11.11 -12.97
CA ASP A 162 4.28 -11.33 -14.33
C ASP A 162 3.81 -10.25 -15.32
N ARG A 163 2.85 -9.39 -14.95
CA ARG A 163 2.51 -8.18 -15.72
C ARG A 163 3.64 -7.16 -15.71
N PHE A 164 4.48 -7.19 -14.68
CA PHE A 164 5.70 -6.39 -14.60
C PHE A 164 6.86 -7.32 -14.97
N ALA A 165 7.68 -6.97 -15.94
CA ALA A 165 8.72 -7.90 -16.43
C ALA A 165 9.88 -8.08 -15.43
N SER A 166 10.01 -7.17 -14.46
CA SER A 166 11.04 -7.19 -13.43
C SER A 166 10.62 -6.47 -12.15
N PHE A 167 11.42 -6.60 -11.09
CA PHE A 167 11.23 -5.83 -9.86
C PHE A 167 11.35 -4.33 -10.10
N ASP A 168 12.31 -3.90 -10.93
CA ASP A 168 12.50 -2.48 -11.24
C ASP A 168 11.29 -1.91 -11.99
N GLU A 169 10.70 -2.68 -12.91
CA GLU A 169 9.44 -2.30 -13.56
C GLU A 169 8.27 -2.25 -12.55
N TYR A 170 8.21 -3.17 -11.60
CA TYR A 170 7.20 -3.12 -10.52
C TYR A 170 7.36 -1.84 -9.67
N ILE A 171 8.60 -1.47 -9.34
CA ILE A 171 8.92 -0.26 -8.56
C ILE A 171 8.56 1.00 -9.33
N GLU A 172 8.97 1.10 -10.60
CA GLU A 172 8.64 2.24 -11.48
C GLU A 172 7.13 2.37 -11.68
N TYR A 173 6.46 1.26 -11.95
CA TYR A 173 5.02 1.23 -12.16
C TYR A 173 4.25 1.78 -10.94
N ASN A 174 4.70 1.47 -9.73
CA ASN A 174 4.05 1.90 -8.49
C ASN A 174 4.60 3.22 -7.91
N LEU A 175 5.58 3.84 -8.56
CA LEU A 175 6.26 5.07 -8.14
C LEU A 175 6.96 4.93 -6.77
N LEU A 176 7.63 3.79 -6.56
CA LEU A 176 8.27 3.37 -5.31
C LEU A 176 9.80 3.50 -5.33
N GLN A 177 10.38 4.35 -6.17
CA GLN A 177 11.82 4.41 -6.44
C GLN A 177 12.67 4.55 -5.16
N ASP A 178 12.18 5.27 -4.16
CA ASP A 178 12.87 5.48 -2.89
C ASP A 178 12.49 4.44 -1.81
N TYR A 179 12.04 3.24 -2.18
CA TYR A 179 11.60 2.24 -1.20
C TYR A 179 12.71 1.88 -0.18
N GLU A 180 13.97 2.15 -0.49
CA GLU A 180 15.12 1.99 0.42
C GLU A 180 15.07 2.94 1.64
N LEU A 181 14.31 4.05 1.56
CA LEU A 181 14.03 4.95 2.70
C LEU A 181 13.09 4.31 3.72
N LEU A 182 12.29 3.33 3.32
CA LEU A 182 11.31 2.70 4.21
C LEU A 182 12.00 2.06 5.42
N PRO A 183 11.34 2.08 6.59
CA PRO A 183 11.84 1.38 7.76
C PRO A 183 12.04 -0.12 7.49
N LYS A 184 13.24 -0.60 7.75
CA LYS A 184 13.65 -2.01 7.48
C LYS A 184 13.49 -2.93 8.68
N LYS A 185 13.35 -2.35 9.87
CA LYS A 185 13.31 -3.08 11.14
C LYS A 185 12.04 -2.73 11.88
N PHE A 186 11.55 -3.73 12.63
CA PHE A 186 10.49 -3.52 13.60
C PHE A 186 11.02 -2.65 14.74
N PRO A 187 10.33 -1.55 15.09
CA PRO A 187 10.73 -0.74 16.23
C PRO A 187 10.54 -1.52 17.52
N THR A 188 11.48 -1.40 18.45
CA THR A 188 11.49 -2.11 19.74
C THR A 188 11.34 -1.17 20.94
N ASN A 189 11.36 0.14 20.70
CA ASN A 189 11.23 1.19 21.70
C ASN A 189 10.64 2.48 21.08
N GLU A 190 10.36 3.48 21.92
CA GLU A 190 9.77 4.77 21.49
C GLU A 190 10.62 5.49 20.44
N ASN A 191 11.94 5.55 20.63
CA ASN A 191 12.83 6.28 19.73
C ASN A 191 12.88 5.63 18.34
N GLU A 192 12.93 4.29 18.29
CA GLU A 192 12.88 3.56 17.02
C GLU A 192 11.53 3.71 16.31
N LEU A 193 10.43 3.89 17.05
CA LEU A 193 9.13 4.18 16.45
C LEU A 193 9.05 5.61 15.90
N VAL A 194 9.69 6.57 16.56
CA VAL A 194 9.84 7.93 16.02
C VAL A 194 10.64 7.90 14.72
N GLU A 195 11.80 7.23 14.69
CA GLU A 195 12.61 7.06 13.47
C GLU A 195 11.82 6.34 12.36
N PHE A 196 10.99 5.36 12.74
CA PHE A 196 10.09 4.68 11.81
C PHE A 196 9.11 5.66 11.15
N TRP A 197 8.47 6.56 11.91
CA TRP A 197 7.55 7.55 11.37
C TRP A 197 8.27 8.58 10.50
N GLU A 198 9.43 9.09 10.92
CA GLU A 198 10.23 10.05 10.15
C GLU A 198 10.58 9.51 8.75
N LYS A 199 11.09 8.26 8.69
CA LYS A 199 11.42 7.59 7.43
C LYS A 199 10.18 7.30 6.57
N SER A 200 9.08 6.94 7.21
CA SER A 200 7.81 6.71 6.50
C SER A 200 7.29 8.00 5.89
N ILE A 201 7.34 9.11 6.61
CA ILE A 201 6.98 10.45 6.11
C ILE A 201 7.86 10.83 4.93
N GLU A 202 9.19 10.70 5.06
CA GLU A 202 10.14 11.03 3.99
C GLU A 202 9.82 10.27 2.69
N PHE A 203 9.60 8.96 2.81
CA PHE A 203 9.20 8.11 1.68
C PHE A 203 7.86 8.53 1.06
N LEU A 204 6.83 8.74 1.90
CA LEU A 204 5.48 9.08 1.45
C LEU A 204 5.43 10.45 0.77
N GLU A 205 6.17 11.43 1.27
CA GLU A 205 6.28 12.75 0.64
C GLU A 205 7.01 12.68 -0.70
N ALA A 206 8.09 11.90 -0.79
CA ALA A 206 8.80 11.69 -2.05
C ALA A 206 7.91 10.99 -3.09
N ARG A 207 7.16 9.96 -2.67
CA ARG A 207 6.16 9.30 -3.53
C ARG A 207 5.02 10.23 -3.92
N SER A 208 4.54 11.07 -3.01
CA SER A 208 3.49 12.05 -3.29
C SER A 208 3.90 12.98 -4.43
N LYS A 209 5.12 13.54 -4.36
CA LYS A 209 5.68 14.40 -5.42
C LYS A 209 5.73 13.68 -6.77
N ARG A 210 6.19 12.42 -6.80
CA ARG A 210 6.21 11.62 -8.03
C ARG A 210 4.84 11.38 -8.62
N ILE A 211 3.84 11.05 -7.78
CA ILE A 211 2.47 10.86 -8.27
C ILE A 211 1.92 12.19 -8.81
N GLU A 212 2.17 13.30 -8.14
CA GLU A 212 1.77 14.63 -8.60
C GLU A 212 2.42 14.99 -9.96
N GLU A 213 3.72 14.80 -10.10
CA GLU A 213 4.46 15.03 -11.35
C GLU A 213 3.92 14.15 -12.48
N TYR A 214 3.72 12.86 -12.20
CA TYR A 214 3.14 11.91 -13.15
C TYR A 214 1.71 12.33 -13.55
N ALA A 215 0.89 12.74 -12.59
CA ALA A 215 -0.48 13.19 -12.82
C ALA A 215 -0.53 14.47 -13.67
N LYS A 216 0.38 15.44 -13.45
CA LYS A 216 0.53 16.64 -14.29
C LYS A 216 0.92 16.28 -15.72
N GLN A 217 1.92 15.41 -15.89
CA GLN A 217 2.39 14.99 -17.21
C GLN A 217 1.32 14.24 -18.03
N ASN A 218 0.38 13.58 -17.35
CA ASN A 218 -0.67 12.78 -17.97
C ASN A 218 -2.06 13.45 -17.91
N ASN A 219 -2.15 14.74 -17.57
CA ASN A 219 -3.39 15.53 -17.50
C ASN A 219 -4.47 14.91 -16.60
N LEU A 220 -4.06 14.34 -15.46
CA LEU A 220 -4.98 13.74 -14.49
C LEU A 220 -5.49 14.74 -13.45
N LEU A 221 -4.81 15.87 -13.24
CA LEU A 221 -5.20 16.90 -12.28
C LEU A 221 -6.13 17.95 -12.90
N ASP A 222 -7.02 18.52 -12.09
CA ASP A 222 -7.74 19.77 -12.40
C ASP A 222 -6.80 20.99 -12.27
N GLU A 223 -6.95 21.94 -13.20
CA GLU A 223 -6.27 23.26 -13.19
C GLU A 223 -6.76 24.17 -12.06
#